data_AF-A0A7X2BKQ9-F1
#
_entry.id   AF-A0A7X2BKQ9-F1
#
_cell.length_a   1.000
_cell.length_b   1.000
_cell.length_c   1.000
_cell.angle_alpha   90.00
_cell.angle_beta   90.00
_cell.angle_gamma   90.00
#
_symmetry.space_group_name_H-M   'P 1'
#
loop_
_entity.id
_entity.type
_entity.pdbx_description
1 polymer ?
#
loop_
_entity_poly.entity_id
_entity_poly.type
_entity_poly.pdbx_seq_one_letter_code
_entity_poly.pdbx_strand_id
1 'polypeptide(L)'
;MLKGLAITPPVLGRISIGKVVEKNGKRLPEKDDQFTLTSQVQSRDGWLLHPLNEELRNGQDGKLRSIPIRLLFNEPDLNFRADYSLFDRNTGRPLCVGNGETCKRLTKDGIQSLPCPSPDGCSLAQGNACKPYGRLNVVIGDDDPLGSFVFRTTGYNSIRTLAARLHYLQAISGNRLACLPLELRLRGKSTRQSHGTPIFYVDITVRSGLILEDALLEAKQREQTRQASGFDQSALDIAARQGFKNGAFEDSEEDTGAIVEEFFPVIEDQPGLVAHQVQLTAPAKPSLAQKLDSQATRHTSKPTV
;
A
#
# COMPACT_ATOMS: atom_id res chain seq x y z
N MET A 1 -3.07 -29.87 11.61
CA MET A 1 -3.11 -28.62 10.81
C MET A 1 -2.95 -28.97 9.33
N LEU A 2 -3.70 -28.32 8.45
CA LEU A 2 -3.49 -28.41 7.01
C LEU A 2 -2.11 -27.83 6.69
N LYS A 3 -1.23 -28.63 6.09
CA LYS A 3 0.07 -28.14 5.61
C LYS A 3 -0.18 -27.22 4.41
N GLY A 4 0.48 -26.07 4.36
CA GLY A 4 0.37 -25.13 3.24
C GLY A 4 -0.67 -24.01 3.42
N LEU A 5 -1.38 -23.96 4.55
CA LEU A 5 -2.36 -22.89 4.84
C LEU A 5 -1.74 -21.83 5.75
N ALA A 6 -1.53 -20.61 5.26
CA ALA A 6 -1.10 -19.50 6.10
C ALA A 6 -2.18 -19.21 7.15
N ILE A 7 -1.78 -19.14 8.42
CA ILE A 7 -2.68 -18.75 9.50
C ILE A 7 -2.44 -17.26 9.76
N THR A 8 -3.35 -16.45 9.26
CA THR A 8 -3.35 -14.99 9.42
C THR A 8 -4.36 -14.59 10.51
N PRO A 9 -4.22 -13.39 11.11
CA PRO A 9 -5.24 -12.87 12.01
C PRO A 9 -6.62 -12.86 11.34
N PRO A 10 -7.70 -13.25 12.05
CA PRO A 10 -9.05 -13.14 11.52
C PRO A 10 -9.32 -11.71 11.07
N VAL A 11 -9.68 -11.53 9.81
CA VAL A 11 -10.08 -10.23 9.29
C VAL A 11 -11.55 -10.02 9.67
N LEU A 12 -11.90 -8.81 10.12
CA LEU A 12 -13.27 -8.36 10.42
C LEU A 12 -13.77 -7.41 9.33
N GLY A 13 -12.84 -6.65 8.74
CA GLY A 13 -13.13 -5.66 7.73
C GLY A 13 -11.89 -5.13 7.05
N ARG A 14 -12.09 -4.21 6.11
CA ARG A 14 -11.02 -3.59 5.32
C ARG A 14 -10.97 -2.09 5.57
N ILE A 15 -9.76 -1.55 5.47
CA ILE A 15 -9.49 -0.11 5.44
C ILE A 15 -9.03 0.22 4.02
N SER A 16 -9.63 1.23 3.40
CA SER A 16 -9.20 1.75 2.10
C SER A 16 -8.98 3.26 2.14
N ILE A 17 -8.15 3.77 1.22
CA ILE A 17 -7.89 5.21 1.01
C ILE A 17 -8.20 5.61 -0.43
N GLY A 18 -9.36 5.16 -0.92
CA GLY A 18 -9.78 5.30 -2.30
C GLY A 18 -11.19 4.77 -2.52
N LYS A 19 -11.81 5.25 -3.60
CA LYS A 19 -13.12 4.79 -4.06
C LYS A 19 -13.02 4.36 -5.52
N VAL A 20 -13.88 3.45 -5.92
CA VAL A 20 -14.05 3.12 -7.34
C VAL A 20 -15.02 4.14 -7.92
N VAL A 21 -14.57 4.88 -8.93
CA VAL A 21 -15.40 5.82 -9.69
C VAL A 21 -15.64 5.27 -11.08
N GLU A 22 -16.86 5.45 -11.59
CA GLU A 22 -17.15 5.14 -12.98
C GLU A 22 -16.86 6.38 -13.83
N LYS A 23 -15.90 6.27 -14.75
CA LYS A 23 -15.58 7.30 -15.74
C LYS A 23 -15.68 6.65 -17.12
N ASN A 24 -16.50 7.22 -18.00
CA ASN A 24 -16.70 6.74 -19.37
C ASN A 24 -17.09 5.25 -19.47
N GLY A 25 -17.98 4.77 -18.58
CA GLY A 25 -18.42 3.37 -18.55
C GLY A 25 -17.37 2.37 -18.06
N LYS A 26 -16.27 2.86 -17.45
CA LYS A 26 -15.20 2.06 -16.87
C LYS A 26 -15.05 2.38 -15.38
N ARG A 27 -14.98 1.34 -14.55
CA ARG A 27 -14.69 1.45 -13.11
C ARG A 27 -13.19 1.65 -12.90
N LEU A 28 -12.80 2.80 -12.35
CA LEU A 28 -11.42 3.18 -12.10
C LEU A 28 -11.19 3.45 -10.60
N PRO A 29 -10.07 2.98 -10.02
CA PRO A 29 -9.70 3.33 -8.67
C PRO A 29 -9.25 4.80 -8.62
N GLU A 30 -9.87 5.59 -7.74
CA GLU A 30 -9.49 6.97 -7.44
C GLU A 30 -9.04 7.05 -5.98
N LYS A 31 -7.83 7.60 -5.76
CA LYS A 31 -7.33 7.84 -4.40
C LYS A 31 -8.18 8.93 -3.75
N ASP A 32 -8.63 8.66 -2.54
CA ASP A 32 -9.48 9.56 -1.76
C ASP A 32 -8.68 10.22 -0.63
N ASP A 33 -9.14 11.35 -0.12
CA ASP A 33 -8.50 12.09 0.97
C ASP A 33 -9.04 11.71 2.36
N GLN A 34 -9.61 10.52 2.46
CA GLN A 34 -10.25 9.95 3.65
C GLN A 34 -10.13 8.42 3.66
N PHE A 35 -10.21 7.84 4.84
CA PHE A 35 -10.36 6.41 5.03
C PHE A 35 -11.82 5.98 4.84
N THR A 36 -12.00 4.74 4.40
CA THR A 36 -13.29 4.04 4.45
C THR A 36 -13.11 2.68 5.12
N LEU A 37 -13.98 2.36 6.07
CA LEU A 37 -14.03 1.04 6.69
C LEU A 37 -15.19 0.24 6.09
N THR A 38 -14.90 -0.97 5.65
CA THR A 38 -15.90 -1.88 5.07
C THR A 38 -15.85 -3.23 5.77
N SER A 39 -16.98 -3.93 5.78
CA SER A 39 -17.06 -5.32 6.21
C SER A 39 -16.43 -6.25 5.16
N GLN A 40 -16.46 -7.55 5.43
CA GLN A 40 -16.08 -8.57 4.45
C GLN A 40 -17.21 -8.96 3.49
N VAL A 41 -18.37 -8.29 3.56
CA VAL A 41 -19.51 -8.58 2.69
C VAL A 41 -19.46 -7.69 1.46
N GLN A 42 -19.42 -8.31 0.28
CA GLN A 42 -19.53 -7.62 -1.01
C GLN A 42 -20.94 -7.74 -1.55
N SER A 43 -21.57 -6.62 -1.87
CA SER A 43 -22.81 -6.55 -2.64
C SER A 43 -22.51 -6.25 -4.11
N ARG A 44 -23.55 -6.18 -4.96
CA ARG A 44 -23.41 -5.76 -6.37
C ARG A 44 -22.84 -4.35 -6.51
N ASP A 45 -23.11 -3.49 -5.53
CA ASP A 45 -22.73 -2.07 -5.54
C ASP A 45 -21.35 -1.82 -4.90
N GLY A 46 -20.73 -2.86 -4.32
CA GLY A 46 -19.41 -2.79 -3.72
C GLY A 46 -19.35 -3.39 -2.31
N TRP A 47 -18.31 -3.05 -1.57
CA TRP A 47 -18.16 -3.50 -0.18
C TRP A 47 -19.13 -2.78 0.75
N LEU A 48 -19.85 -3.54 1.59
CA LEU A 48 -20.76 -2.97 2.58
C LEU A 48 -19.96 -2.25 3.67
N LEU A 49 -20.35 -1.01 4.00
CA LEU A 49 -19.71 -0.21 5.04
C LEU A 49 -19.78 -0.90 6.41
N HIS A 50 -18.70 -0.83 7.17
CA HIS A 50 -18.67 -1.32 8.54
C HIS A 50 -19.31 -0.26 9.48
N PRO A 51 -20.06 -0.64 10.55
CA PRO A 51 -20.63 0.32 11.50
C PRO A 51 -19.63 1.37 12.04
N LEU A 52 -18.42 0.90 12.41
CA LEU A 52 -17.28 1.76 12.81
C LEU A 52 -16.93 2.87 11.79
N ASN A 53 -17.27 2.72 10.51
CA ASN A 53 -17.04 3.76 9.51
C ASN A 53 -17.80 5.05 9.84
N GLU A 54 -19.05 4.93 10.28
CA GLU A 54 -19.88 6.08 10.67
C GLU A 54 -19.51 6.57 12.07
N GLU A 55 -19.31 5.65 13.02
CA GLU A 55 -18.95 5.99 14.40
C GLU A 55 -17.67 6.82 14.48
N LEU A 56 -16.63 6.44 13.73
CA LEU A 56 -15.37 7.17 13.70
C LEU A 56 -15.47 8.52 12.97
N ARG A 57 -16.48 8.71 12.12
CA ARG A 57 -16.76 9.98 11.42
C ARG A 57 -17.52 10.96 12.28
N ASN A 58 -18.40 10.48 13.17
CA ASN A 58 -19.20 11.32 14.05
C ASN A 58 -18.37 12.17 15.03
N GLY A 59 -17.07 11.86 15.17
CA GLY A 59 -16.09 12.69 15.91
C GLY A 59 -15.15 13.54 15.04
N GLN A 60 -15.36 13.63 13.73
CA GLN A 60 -14.49 14.35 12.77
C GLN A 60 -15.35 15.25 11.85
N ASP A 61 -14.70 16.15 11.09
CA ASP A 61 -15.35 17.10 10.15
C ASP A 61 -15.95 16.41 8.89
N GLY A 62 -16.64 15.29 9.07
CA GLY A 62 -17.24 14.48 8.00
C GLY A 62 -16.26 13.62 7.21
N LYS A 63 -14.96 13.96 7.17
CA LYS A 63 -13.90 13.15 6.54
C LYS A 63 -13.08 12.37 7.57
N LEU A 64 -13.06 11.05 7.45
CA LEU A 64 -12.26 10.18 8.31
C LEU A 64 -10.78 10.25 7.92
N ARG A 65 -9.97 11.02 8.64
CA ARG A 65 -8.52 11.21 8.36
C ARG A 65 -7.60 10.57 9.39
N SER A 66 -8.15 10.18 10.54
CA SER A 66 -7.45 9.41 11.56
C SER A 66 -8.31 8.26 12.06
N ILE A 67 -7.68 7.10 12.29
CA ILE A 67 -8.30 5.92 12.88
C ILE A 67 -7.48 5.52 14.10
N PRO A 68 -8.02 5.58 15.32
CA PRO A 68 -7.37 4.99 16.49
C PRO A 68 -7.22 3.48 16.30
N ILE A 69 -6.01 2.97 16.49
CA ILE A 69 -5.70 1.55 16.30
C ILE A 69 -4.89 0.98 17.46
N ARG A 70 -4.93 -0.35 17.57
CA ARG A 70 -3.97 -1.15 18.32
C ARG A 70 -3.32 -2.16 17.37
N LEU A 71 -2.19 -2.70 17.77
CA LEU A 71 -1.50 -3.78 17.05
C LEU A 71 -1.65 -5.09 17.83
N LEU A 72 -1.72 -6.21 17.10
CA LEU A 72 -1.86 -7.54 17.71
C LEU A 72 -0.52 -8.04 18.26
N PHE A 73 0.56 -7.72 17.55
CA PHE A 73 1.88 -8.30 17.81
C PHE A 73 2.90 -7.25 18.18
N ASN A 74 3.94 -7.64 18.92
CA ASN A 74 5.08 -6.76 19.18
C ASN A 74 6.03 -6.71 17.98
N GLU A 75 6.13 -7.78 17.18
CA GLU A 75 6.94 -7.77 15.96
C GLU A 75 6.28 -6.98 14.81
N PRO A 76 6.98 -6.00 14.21
CA PRO A 76 6.50 -5.22 13.06
C PRO A 76 6.03 -6.09 11.90
N ASP A 77 6.81 -7.10 11.52
CA ASP A 77 6.53 -7.95 10.35
C ASP A 77 5.30 -8.84 10.54
N LEU A 78 4.90 -9.12 11.78
CA LEU A 78 3.64 -9.82 12.07
C LEU A 78 2.42 -8.90 11.97
N ASN A 79 2.61 -7.58 12.00
CA ASN A 79 1.54 -6.60 11.81
C ASN A 79 1.50 -6.05 10.38
N PHE A 80 2.65 -5.84 9.74
CA PHE A 80 2.78 -5.28 8.41
C PHE A 80 3.75 -6.09 7.55
N ARG A 81 3.23 -6.79 6.54
CA ARG A 81 4.05 -7.48 5.54
C ARG A 81 4.15 -6.62 4.30
N ALA A 82 5.36 -6.50 3.77
CA ALA A 82 5.61 -5.84 2.50
C ALA A 82 6.49 -6.73 1.63
N ASP A 83 5.99 -7.11 0.47
CA ASP A 83 6.67 -7.98 -0.50
C ASP A 83 6.43 -7.48 -1.93
N TYR A 84 7.19 -8.03 -2.87
CA TYR A 84 6.92 -7.87 -4.29
C TYR A 84 5.99 -8.99 -4.74
N SER A 85 4.77 -8.61 -5.14
CA SER A 85 3.75 -9.55 -5.60
C SER A 85 3.46 -9.38 -7.08
N LEU A 86 3.29 -10.52 -7.77
CA LEU A 86 2.77 -10.64 -9.11
C LEU A 86 1.50 -11.49 -9.04
N PHE A 87 0.40 -10.95 -9.53
CA PHE A 87 -0.89 -11.63 -9.57
C PHE A 87 -1.27 -12.00 -11.00
N ASP A 88 -2.05 -13.06 -11.15
CA ASP A 88 -2.71 -13.39 -12.41
C ASP A 88 -3.86 -12.41 -12.66
N ARG A 89 -3.90 -11.83 -13.87
CA ARG A 89 -4.87 -10.78 -14.20
C ARG A 89 -6.32 -11.27 -14.25
N ASN A 90 -6.54 -12.54 -14.57
CA ASN A 90 -7.88 -13.09 -14.76
C ASN A 90 -8.44 -13.64 -13.45
N THR A 91 -7.57 -14.25 -12.65
CA THR A 91 -7.95 -14.99 -11.44
C THR A 91 -7.58 -14.28 -10.15
N GLY A 92 -6.81 -13.19 -10.20
CA GLY A 92 -6.28 -12.47 -9.02
C GLY A 92 -5.41 -13.32 -8.09
N ARG A 93 -5.04 -14.53 -8.50
CA ARG A 93 -4.22 -15.44 -7.68
C ARG A 93 -2.75 -15.04 -7.73
N PRO A 94 -2.00 -15.15 -6.62
CA PRO A 94 -0.58 -14.86 -6.61
C PRO A 94 0.18 -15.85 -7.49
N LEU A 95 0.91 -15.34 -8.47
CA LEU A 95 1.82 -16.09 -9.33
C LEU A 95 3.24 -16.09 -8.75
N CYS A 96 3.64 -15.00 -8.10
CA CYS A 96 4.96 -14.87 -7.51
C CYS A 96 4.91 -13.88 -6.34
N VAL A 97 5.48 -14.26 -5.20
CA VAL A 97 5.67 -13.39 -4.03
C VAL A 97 7.13 -13.45 -3.62
N GLY A 98 7.81 -12.31 -3.52
CA GLY A 98 9.25 -12.27 -3.24
C GLY A 98 9.69 -11.04 -2.48
N ASN A 99 10.90 -11.08 -1.93
CA ASN A 99 11.46 -10.01 -1.10
C ASN A 99 12.61 -9.24 -1.78
N GLY A 100 12.84 -9.46 -3.08
CA GLY A 100 13.98 -8.87 -3.79
C GLY A 100 15.29 -9.65 -3.65
N GLU A 101 15.26 -10.80 -2.98
CA GLU A 101 16.37 -11.76 -2.93
C GLU A 101 15.90 -13.16 -3.33
N THR A 102 14.78 -13.61 -2.77
CA THR A 102 14.11 -14.88 -3.07
C THR A 102 12.62 -14.68 -3.30
N CYS A 103 11.99 -15.61 -4.01
CA CYS A 103 10.56 -15.63 -4.23
C CYS A 103 9.98 -17.04 -4.18
N LYS A 104 8.70 -17.12 -3.81
CA LYS A 104 7.83 -18.27 -4.02
C LYS A 104 7.05 -18.04 -5.30
N ARG A 105 7.23 -18.92 -6.28
CA ARG A 105 6.64 -18.77 -7.61
C ARG A 105 5.82 -20.00 -7.96
N LEU A 106 4.61 -19.76 -8.48
CA LEU A 106 3.79 -20.80 -9.11
C LEU A 106 4.38 -21.13 -10.49
N THR A 107 4.82 -22.37 -10.64
CA THR A 107 5.33 -22.94 -11.90
C THR A 107 4.44 -24.10 -12.34
N LYS A 108 4.74 -24.70 -13.49
CA LYS A 108 4.05 -25.90 -13.96
C LYS A 108 4.19 -27.08 -12.99
N ASP A 109 5.29 -27.12 -12.25
CA ASP A 109 5.62 -28.18 -11.28
C ASP A 109 5.17 -27.80 -9.85
N GLY A 110 4.32 -26.78 -9.71
CA GLY A 110 3.86 -26.26 -8.43
C GLY A 110 4.69 -25.09 -7.90
N ILE A 111 4.60 -24.85 -6.60
CA ILE A 111 5.24 -23.69 -5.96
C ILE A 111 6.71 -23.98 -5.70
N GLN A 112 7.60 -23.16 -6.27
CA GLN A 112 9.05 -23.28 -6.14
C GLN A 112 9.68 -22.05 -5.49
N SER A 113 10.79 -22.27 -4.77
CA SER A 113 11.66 -21.21 -4.27
C SER A 113 12.72 -20.88 -5.31
N LEU A 114 12.73 -19.63 -5.78
CA LEU A 114 13.65 -19.15 -6.83
C LEU A 114 14.32 -17.82 -6.42
N PRO A 115 15.49 -17.47 -6.97
CA PRO A 115 16.06 -16.14 -6.82
C PRO A 115 15.11 -15.04 -7.33
N CYS A 116 15.04 -13.92 -6.63
CA CYS A 116 14.22 -12.76 -6.98
C CYS A 116 15.14 -11.56 -7.23
N PRO A 117 15.41 -11.16 -8.48
CA PRO A 117 16.30 -10.02 -8.77
C PRO A 117 15.64 -8.65 -8.58
N SER A 118 14.59 -8.57 -7.75
CA SER A 118 13.64 -7.44 -7.65
C SER A 118 12.89 -7.13 -8.97
N PRO A 119 11.85 -6.27 -8.97
CA PRO A 119 11.11 -5.94 -10.20
C PRO A 119 11.98 -5.38 -11.32
N ASP A 120 13.03 -4.62 -11.01
CA ASP A 120 13.89 -3.97 -12.00
C ASP A 120 14.70 -4.99 -12.84
N GLY A 121 15.02 -6.14 -12.25
CA GLY A 121 15.80 -7.20 -12.91
C GLY A 121 14.98 -8.43 -13.30
N CYS A 122 13.67 -8.45 -13.04
CA CYS A 122 12.85 -9.65 -13.22
C CYS A 122 12.13 -9.64 -14.56
N SER A 123 12.34 -10.68 -15.39
CA SER A 123 11.65 -10.83 -16.68
C SER A 123 10.13 -10.93 -16.54
N LEU A 124 9.61 -11.41 -15.41
CA LEU A 124 8.18 -11.50 -15.13
C LEU A 124 7.56 -10.18 -14.64
N ALA A 125 8.39 -9.18 -14.32
CA ALA A 125 7.94 -7.87 -13.87
C ALA A 125 7.70 -6.88 -15.01
N GLN A 126 7.85 -7.31 -16.27
CA GLN A 126 7.62 -6.49 -17.46
C GLN A 126 6.26 -5.78 -17.39
N GLY A 127 6.24 -4.50 -17.77
CA GLY A 127 5.03 -3.68 -17.74
C GLY A 127 4.52 -3.36 -16.33
N ASN A 128 5.39 -3.34 -15.30
CA ASN A 128 5.03 -3.13 -13.90
C ASN A 128 4.04 -4.18 -13.36
N ALA A 129 4.10 -5.42 -13.86
CA ALA A 129 3.22 -6.49 -13.42
C ALA A 129 3.52 -6.95 -11.99
N CYS A 130 4.80 -6.89 -11.58
CA CYS A 130 5.24 -7.17 -10.21
C CYS A 130 5.39 -5.85 -9.46
N LYS A 131 4.67 -5.67 -8.35
CA LYS A 131 4.60 -4.41 -7.59
C LYS A 131 4.88 -4.65 -6.11
N PRO A 132 5.41 -3.66 -5.37
CA PRO A 132 5.42 -3.73 -3.92
C PRO A 132 3.98 -3.76 -3.40
N TYR A 133 3.71 -4.63 -2.43
CA TYR A 133 2.40 -4.86 -1.86
C TYR A 133 2.49 -4.95 -0.35
N GLY A 134 1.86 -3.99 0.33
CA GLY A 134 1.81 -3.88 1.77
C GLY A 134 0.47 -4.38 2.31
N ARG A 135 0.51 -5.21 3.36
CA ARG A 135 -0.65 -5.77 4.06
C ARG A 135 -0.51 -5.50 5.55
N LEU A 136 -1.20 -4.48 6.04
CA LEU A 136 -1.21 -4.07 7.45
C LEU A 136 -2.47 -4.59 8.14
N ASN A 137 -2.31 -5.34 9.23
CA ASN A 137 -3.41 -5.78 10.09
C ASN A 137 -3.39 -4.96 11.39
N VAL A 138 -4.53 -4.37 11.75
CA VAL A 138 -4.69 -3.53 12.94
C VAL A 138 -5.97 -3.89 13.68
N VAL A 139 -6.03 -3.63 14.97
CA VAL A 139 -7.26 -3.76 15.76
C VAL A 139 -7.91 -2.38 15.87
N ILE A 140 -9.22 -2.31 15.65
CA ILE A 140 -10.03 -1.10 15.81
C ILE A 140 -11.16 -1.42 16.78
N GLY A 141 -11.37 -0.59 17.80
CA GLY A 141 -12.34 -0.85 18.86
C GLY A 141 -11.90 -1.97 19.80
N ASP A 142 -12.84 -2.47 20.61
CA ASP A 142 -12.59 -3.46 21.67
C ASP A 142 -13.49 -4.71 21.56
N ASP A 143 -14.29 -4.83 20.49
CA ASP A 143 -15.31 -5.89 20.34
C ASP A 143 -14.71 -7.30 20.18
N ASP A 144 -13.70 -7.44 19.33
CA ASP A 144 -12.95 -8.68 19.14
C ASP A 144 -11.44 -8.41 19.32
N PRO A 145 -10.83 -8.89 20.42
CA PRO A 145 -9.43 -8.62 20.72
C PRO A 145 -8.43 -9.31 19.79
N LEU A 146 -8.84 -10.33 19.02
CA LEU A 146 -8.00 -11.08 18.08
C LEU A 146 -8.37 -10.82 16.62
N GLY A 147 -9.53 -10.23 16.37
CA GLY A 147 -9.95 -9.77 15.06
C GLY A 147 -9.19 -8.52 14.60
N SER A 148 -9.06 -8.37 13.29
CA SER A 148 -8.27 -7.31 12.67
C SER A 148 -8.94 -6.68 11.47
N PHE A 149 -8.61 -5.42 11.20
CA PHE A 149 -8.89 -4.74 9.96
C PHE A 149 -7.65 -4.75 9.10
N VAL A 150 -7.81 -5.09 7.82
CA VAL A 150 -6.70 -5.14 6.87
C VAL A 150 -6.66 -3.87 6.01
N PHE A 151 -5.50 -3.21 5.98
CA PHE A 151 -5.17 -2.15 5.04
C PHE A 151 -4.18 -2.69 4.00
N ARG A 152 -4.59 -2.65 2.73
CA ARG A 152 -3.79 -3.08 1.58
C ARG A 152 -3.33 -1.88 0.77
N THR A 153 -2.09 -1.92 0.30
CA THR A 153 -1.57 -0.84 -0.52
C THR A 153 -0.42 -1.28 -1.42
N THR A 154 -0.45 -0.83 -2.66
CA THR A 154 0.69 -0.83 -3.59
C THR A 154 1.51 0.48 -3.54
N GLY A 155 1.13 1.41 -2.66
CA GLY A 155 1.71 2.74 -2.58
C GLY A 155 3.05 2.78 -1.84
N TYR A 156 4.15 3.00 -2.57
CA TYR A 156 5.51 3.07 -2.00
C TYR A 156 5.64 4.01 -0.79
N ASN A 157 4.99 5.18 -0.81
CA ASN A 157 5.06 6.12 0.31
C ASN A 157 4.40 5.58 1.59
N SER A 158 3.27 4.87 1.47
CA SER A 158 2.63 4.21 2.62
C SER A 158 3.51 3.07 3.12
N ILE A 159 3.98 2.19 2.22
CA ILE A 159 4.79 1.02 2.58
C ILE A 159 6.05 1.43 3.34
N ARG A 160 6.84 2.35 2.78
CA ARG A 160 8.08 2.83 3.41
C ARG A 160 7.82 3.47 4.77
N THR A 161 6.78 4.31 4.86
CA THR A 161 6.47 5.04 6.09
C THR A 161 6.01 4.09 7.19
N LEU A 162 5.07 3.19 6.89
CA LEU A 162 4.55 2.22 7.84
C LEU A 162 5.65 1.30 8.36
N ALA A 163 6.48 0.73 7.47
CA ALA A 163 7.59 -0.13 7.88
C ALA A 163 8.54 0.60 8.84
N ALA A 164 9.03 1.79 8.46
CA ALA A 164 9.94 2.56 9.30
C ALA A 164 9.34 2.91 10.66
N ARG A 165 8.08 3.39 10.67
CA ARG A 165 7.38 3.77 11.91
C ARG A 165 7.19 2.59 12.84
N LEU A 166 6.79 1.42 12.33
CA LEU A 166 6.58 0.24 13.18
C LEU A 166 7.88 -0.22 13.85
N HIS A 167 8.99 -0.29 13.11
CA HIS A 167 10.29 -0.64 13.68
C HIS A 167 10.75 0.41 14.72
N TYR A 168 10.59 1.70 14.43
CA TYR A 168 10.99 2.75 15.37
C TYR A 168 10.13 2.75 16.63
N LEU A 169 8.81 2.60 16.49
CA LEU A 169 7.88 2.51 17.62
C LEU A 169 8.14 1.26 18.47
N GLN A 170 8.47 0.12 17.87
CA GLN A 170 8.90 -1.07 18.60
C GLN A 170 10.18 -0.80 19.40
N ALA A 171 11.18 -0.19 18.79
CA ALA A 171 12.47 0.09 19.42
C ALA A 171 12.32 1.04 20.62
N ILE A 172 11.67 2.18 20.43
CA ILE A 172 11.54 3.19 21.49
C ILE A 172 10.59 2.75 22.62
N SER A 173 9.66 1.83 22.35
CA SER A 173 8.77 1.27 23.38
C SER A 173 9.38 0.11 24.18
N GLY A 174 10.58 -0.34 23.81
CA GLY A 174 11.23 -1.50 24.43
C GLY A 174 10.45 -2.78 24.15
N ASN A 175 10.09 -3.00 22.88
CA ASN A 175 9.32 -4.17 22.41
C ASN A 175 7.89 -4.24 22.97
N ARG A 176 7.19 -3.11 23.06
CA ARG A 176 5.78 -3.01 23.52
C ARG A 176 4.84 -2.48 22.45
N LEU A 177 5.14 -2.77 21.18
CA LEU A 177 4.42 -2.23 20.04
C LEU A 177 2.90 -2.53 20.10
N ALA A 178 2.49 -3.72 20.54
CA ALA A 178 1.08 -4.10 20.71
C ALA A 178 0.35 -3.32 21.83
N CYS A 179 1.10 -2.72 22.76
CA CYS A 179 0.56 -1.95 23.88
C CYS A 179 0.48 -0.45 23.60
N LEU A 180 1.13 0.06 22.55
CA LEU A 180 1.14 1.48 22.24
C LEU A 180 -0.26 2.00 21.83
N PRO A 181 -0.67 3.19 22.30
CA PRO A 181 -1.87 3.88 21.81
C PRO A 181 -1.56 4.55 20.47
N LEU A 182 -1.87 3.86 19.37
CA LEU A 182 -1.54 4.31 18.00
C LEU A 182 -2.77 4.83 17.26
N GLU A 183 -2.52 5.50 16.15
CA GLU A 183 -3.52 5.84 15.14
C GLU A 183 -2.93 5.81 13.73
N LEU A 184 -3.75 5.41 12.76
CA LEU A 184 -3.47 5.62 11.35
C LEU A 184 -3.85 7.04 10.97
N ARG A 185 -3.00 7.70 10.19
CA ARG A 185 -3.24 9.06 9.69
C ARG A 185 -3.04 9.14 8.20
N LEU A 186 -3.94 9.85 7.53
CA LEU A 186 -3.73 10.28 6.15
C LEU A 186 -2.83 11.51 6.09
N ARG A 187 -1.78 11.42 5.29
CA ARG A 187 -0.83 12.50 5.03
C ARG A 187 -0.86 12.87 3.55
N GLY A 188 -0.94 14.16 3.26
CA GLY A 188 -0.77 14.70 1.91
C GLY A 188 0.69 14.99 1.60
N LYS A 189 1.12 14.70 0.38
CA LYS A 189 2.41 15.14 -0.18
C LYS A 189 2.21 15.52 -1.64
N SER A 190 2.98 16.48 -2.15
CA SER A 190 3.14 16.69 -3.59
C SER A 190 4.54 16.25 -4.01
N THR A 191 4.65 15.59 -5.16
CA THR A 191 5.93 15.13 -5.71
C THR A 191 6.10 15.62 -7.13
N ARG A 192 7.35 15.65 -7.62
CA ARG A 192 7.62 15.98 -9.03
C ARG A 192 6.92 15.00 -9.98
N GLN A 193 6.82 13.73 -9.59
CA GLN A 193 6.11 12.68 -10.34
C GLN A 193 4.59 12.87 -10.34
N SER A 194 4.01 13.57 -9.35
CA SER A 194 2.58 13.87 -9.32
C SER A 194 2.21 15.17 -10.01
N HIS A 195 3.15 15.85 -10.70
CA HIS A 195 2.92 17.11 -11.39
C HIS A 195 2.24 18.20 -10.53
N GLY A 196 2.50 18.18 -9.21
CA GLY A 196 1.89 19.11 -8.25
C GLY A 196 0.55 18.64 -7.66
N THR A 197 -0.08 17.59 -8.21
CA THR A 197 -1.31 17.00 -7.65
C THR A 197 -1.01 16.40 -6.26
N PRO A 198 -1.85 16.68 -5.24
CA PRO A 198 -1.71 16.07 -3.92
C PRO A 198 -1.86 14.54 -4.00
N ILE A 199 -0.90 13.82 -3.41
CA ILE A 199 -0.98 12.38 -3.18
C ILE A 199 -1.14 12.10 -1.69
N PHE A 200 -2.06 11.21 -1.35
CA PHE A 200 -2.28 10.76 0.01
C PHE A 200 -1.57 9.44 0.28
N TYR A 201 -1.01 9.30 1.47
CA TYR A 201 -0.41 8.08 1.98
C TYR A 201 -0.75 7.88 3.46
N VAL A 202 -0.64 6.64 3.93
CA VAL A 202 -0.92 6.28 5.32
C VAL A 202 0.36 6.32 6.14
N ASP A 203 0.27 7.00 7.28
CA ASP A 203 1.28 7.07 8.34
C ASP A 203 0.71 6.44 9.61
N ILE A 204 1.57 6.00 10.52
CA ILE A 204 1.19 5.50 11.85
C ILE A 204 1.92 6.32 12.90
N THR A 205 1.17 6.88 13.84
CA THR A 205 1.69 7.74 14.91
C THR A 205 1.12 7.34 16.25
N VAL A 206 1.69 7.85 17.34
CA VAL A 206 0.98 7.90 18.63
C VAL A 206 -0.32 8.70 18.48
N ARG A 207 -1.31 8.36 19.29
CA ARG A 207 -2.62 9.00 19.26
C ARG A 207 -2.50 10.52 19.44
N SER A 208 -3.35 11.25 18.72
CA SER A 208 -3.51 12.69 18.83
C SER A 208 -3.72 13.12 20.29
N GLY A 209 -3.02 14.17 20.70
CA GLY A 209 -3.15 14.73 22.06
C GLY A 209 -2.26 14.03 23.10
N LEU A 210 -1.59 12.93 22.77
CA LEU A 210 -0.56 12.33 23.63
C LEU A 210 0.83 12.78 23.19
N ILE A 211 1.67 13.16 24.15
CA ILE A 211 3.11 13.24 23.94
C ILE A 211 3.70 11.83 23.96
N LEU A 212 4.89 11.68 23.38
CA LEU A 212 5.51 10.36 23.19
C LEU A 212 5.76 9.68 24.54
N GLU A 213 6.26 10.41 25.52
CA GLU A 213 6.60 9.94 26.86
C GLU A 213 5.37 9.35 27.58
N ASP A 214 4.22 10.02 27.47
CA ASP A 214 2.96 9.55 28.05
C ASP A 214 2.48 8.26 27.36
N ALA A 215 2.59 8.19 26.03
CA ALA A 215 2.24 6.98 25.27
C ALA A 215 3.14 5.79 25.67
N LEU A 216 4.41 6.04 25.97
CA LEU A 216 5.35 5.02 26.46
C LEU A 216 5.00 4.54 27.88
N LEU A 217 4.64 5.47 28.77
CA LEU A 217 4.17 5.13 30.12
C LEU A 217 2.86 4.33 30.07
N GLU A 218 1.91 4.73 29.22
CA GLU A 218 0.65 3.99 29.03
C GLU A 218 0.92 2.58 28.50
N ALA A 219 1.82 2.43 27.51
CA ALA A 219 2.18 1.12 26.99
C ALA A 219 2.80 0.21 28.06
N LYS A 220 3.64 0.76 28.94
CA LYS A 220 4.22 0.03 30.07
C LYS A 220 3.15 -0.40 31.07
N GLN A 221 2.25 0.50 31.44
CA GLN A 221 1.15 0.17 32.35
C GLN A 221 0.23 -0.91 31.76
N ARG A 222 -0.07 -0.80 30.46
CA ARG A 222 -0.92 -1.78 29.76
C ARG A 222 -0.27 -3.16 29.67
N GLU A 223 1.03 -3.22 29.41
CA GLU A 223 1.80 -4.48 29.47
C GLU A 223 1.68 -5.13 30.85
N GLN A 224 1.88 -4.36 31.94
CA GLN A 224 1.76 -4.88 33.31
C GLN A 224 0.37 -5.41 33.62
N THR A 225 -0.68 -4.67 33.24
CA THR A 225 -2.07 -5.12 33.40
C THR A 225 -2.34 -6.40 32.62
N ARG A 226 -1.88 -6.49 31.37
CA ARG A 226 -2.01 -7.68 30.52
C ARG A 226 -1.30 -8.90 31.12
N GLN A 227 -0.06 -8.72 31.60
CA GLN A 227 0.68 -9.79 32.24
C GLN A 227 -0.02 -10.27 33.52
N ALA A 228 -0.52 -9.34 34.34
CA ALA A 228 -1.28 -9.67 35.55
C ALA A 228 -2.58 -10.42 35.26
N SER A 229 -3.22 -10.18 34.11
CA SER A 229 -4.40 -10.93 33.66
C SER A 229 -4.09 -12.24 32.93
N GLY A 230 -2.81 -12.62 32.79
CA GLY A 230 -2.39 -13.85 32.11
C GLY A 230 -2.31 -13.76 30.59
N PHE A 231 -2.29 -12.54 30.02
CA PHE A 231 -2.11 -12.34 28.58
C PHE A 231 -0.64 -12.53 28.19
N ASP A 232 -0.34 -13.58 27.42
CA ASP A 232 1.00 -13.88 26.94
C ASP A 232 1.24 -13.36 25.52
N GLN A 233 1.79 -12.14 25.43
CA GLN A 233 2.14 -11.51 24.16
C GLN A 233 3.26 -12.26 23.41
N SER A 234 4.21 -12.87 24.13
CA SER A 234 5.33 -13.57 23.49
C SER A 234 4.87 -14.87 22.84
N ALA A 235 4.00 -15.62 23.52
CA ALA A 235 3.38 -16.81 22.94
C ALA A 235 2.50 -16.47 21.73
N LEU A 236 1.75 -15.35 21.79
CA LEU A 236 0.95 -14.87 20.66
C LEU A 236 1.82 -14.56 19.43
N ASP A 237 2.92 -13.84 19.60
CA ASP A 237 3.86 -13.52 18.52
C ASP A 237 4.50 -14.81 17.93
N ILE A 238 4.85 -15.78 18.78
CA ILE A 238 5.40 -17.07 18.33
C ILE A 238 4.35 -17.85 17.51
N ALA A 239 3.12 -17.94 18.00
CA ALA A 239 2.03 -18.63 17.33
C ALA A 239 1.74 -18.01 15.95
N ALA A 240 1.68 -16.68 15.88
CA ALA A 240 1.50 -15.97 14.61
C ALA A 240 2.67 -16.21 13.65
N ARG A 241 3.93 -16.14 14.11
CA ARG A 241 5.11 -16.39 13.27
C ARG A 241 5.09 -17.81 12.69
N GLN A 242 4.69 -18.81 13.47
CA GLN A 242 4.52 -20.19 12.99
C GLN A 242 3.35 -20.29 12.00
N GLY A 243 2.25 -19.60 12.30
CA GLY A 243 1.07 -19.54 11.45
C GLY A 243 1.35 -18.99 10.06
N PHE A 244 2.02 -17.84 9.97
CA PHE A 244 2.42 -17.25 8.69
C PHE A 244 3.36 -18.17 7.89
N LYS A 245 4.28 -18.87 8.56
CA LYS A 245 5.20 -19.83 7.90
C LYS A 245 4.53 -21.07 7.33
N ASN A 246 3.29 -21.37 7.72
CA ASN A 246 2.59 -22.59 7.29
C ASN A 246 2.10 -22.50 5.83
N GLY A 247 1.92 -21.31 5.26
CA GLY A 247 1.48 -21.11 3.87
C GLY A 247 2.56 -20.55 2.96
N ALA A 248 2.46 -20.86 1.66
CA ALA A 248 3.34 -20.27 0.64
C ALA A 248 2.84 -18.89 0.18
N PHE A 249 1.53 -18.67 0.26
CA PHE A 249 0.86 -17.41 -0.02
C PHE A 249 -0.16 -17.14 1.08
N GLU A 250 -0.41 -15.86 1.35
CA GLU A 250 -1.37 -15.42 2.37
C GLU A 250 -2.71 -15.01 1.76
N ASP A 251 -2.76 -14.74 0.46
CA ASP A 251 -3.97 -14.27 -0.22
C ASP A 251 -5.01 -15.39 -0.35
N SER A 252 -6.24 -15.05 0.02
CA SER A 252 -7.40 -15.92 -0.10
C SER A 252 -8.13 -15.69 -1.43
N GLU A 253 -8.93 -16.65 -1.87
CA GLU A 253 -9.77 -16.48 -3.06
C GLU A 253 -10.76 -15.31 -2.92
N GLU A 254 -11.14 -14.96 -1.68
CA GLU A 254 -12.07 -13.86 -1.34
C GLU A 254 -11.47 -12.47 -1.60
N ASP A 255 -10.14 -12.34 -1.67
CA ASP A 255 -9.45 -11.07 -1.93
C ASP A 255 -9.19 -10.82 -3.43
N THR A 256 -9.49 -11.81 -4.28
CA THR A 256 -9.27 -11.80 -5.75
C THR A 256 -9.78 -10.53 -6.42
N GLY A 257 -11.04 -10.12 -6.14
CA GLY A 257 -11.66 -8.97 -6.80
C GLY A 257 -10.96 -7.66 -6.48
N ALA A 258 -10.63 -7.43 -5.21
CA ALA A 258 -9.93 -6.22 -4.77
C ALA A 258 -8.48 -6.18 -5.26
N ILE A 259 -7.81 -7.33 -5.30
CA ILE A 259 -6.46 -7.46 -5.83
C ILE A 259 -6.44 -7.11 -7.33
N VAL A 260 -7.39 -7.64 -8.11
CA VAL A 260 -7.47 -7.32 -9.55
C VAL A 260 -7.73 -5.82 -9.77
N GLU A 261 -8.64 -5.23 -9.00
CA GLU A 261 -8.96 -3.79 -9.09
C GLU A 261 -7.74 -2.90 -8.75
N GLU A 262 -6.92 -3.28 -7.76
CA GLU A 262 -5.73 -2.50 -7.35
C GLU A 262 -4.52 -2.73 -8.29
N PHE A 263 -4.29 -3.97 -8.74
CA PHE A 263 -3.11 -4.33 -9.54
C PHE A 263 -3.27 -4.02 -11.02
N PHE A 264 -4.50 -4.07 -11.55
CA PHE A 264 -4.78 -3.89 -12.98
C PHE A 264 -5.81 -2.77 -13.22
N PRO A 265 -5.50 -1.50 -12.85
CA PRO A 265 -6.36 -0.40 -13.23
C PRO A 265 -6.48 -0.37 -14.76
N VAL A 266 -7.68 -0.14 -15.29
CA VAL A 266 -7.88 -0.04 -16.74
C VAL A 266 -7.15 1.22 -17.21
N ILE A 267 -5.94 1.05 -17.74
CA ILE A 267 -5.16 2.12 -18.34
C ILE A 267 -5.91 2.58 -19.60
N GLU A 268 -6.23 3.87 -19.69
CA GLU A 268 -6.59 4.48 -20.97
C GLU A 268 -5.43 4.24 -21.95
N ASP A 269 -5.74 3.73 -23.14
CA ASP A 269 -4.88 3.96 -24.31
C ASP A 269 -4.68 5.48 -24.42
N GLN A 270 -3.58 5.99 -23.87
CA GLN A 270 -3.07 7.28 -24.28
C GLN A 270 -2.75 7.16 -25.77
N PRO A 271 -3.31 8.00 -26.65
CA PRO A 271 -2.86 8.03 -28.03
C PRO A 271 -1.40 8.50 -28.06
N GLY A 272 -0.49 7.58 -28.35
CA GLY A 272 0.80 7.87 -28.98
C GLY A 272 2.01 8.06 -28.06
N LEU A 273 2.63 6.94 -27.66
CA LEU A 273 4.09 6.87 -27.75
C LEU A 273 4.42 6.00 -28.96
N VAL A 274 4.41 6.65 -30.13
CA VAL A 274 4.99 6.08 -31.34
C VAL A 274 6.46 5.82 -31.02
N ALA A 275 6.85 4.55 -31.04
CA ALA A 275 8.24 4.15 -31.06
C ALA A 275 8.92 4.89 -32.22
N HIS A 276 9.75 5.88 -31.90
CA HIS A 276 10.66 6.46 -32.88
C HIS A 276 11.74 5.42 -33.17
N GLN A 277 11.49 4.63 -34.21
CA GLN A 277 12.54 3.92 -34.91
C GLN A 277 13.60 4.93 -35.33
N VAL A 278 14.83 4.68 -34.91
CA VAL A 278 16.01 5.40 -35.39
C VAL A 278 16.13 5.13 -36.88
N GLN A 279 15.71 6.08 -37.70
CA GLN A 279 16.09 6.16 -39.11
C GLN A 279 16.81 7.49 -39.34
N LEU A 280 18.13 7.36 -39.53
CA LEU A 280 18.99 8.39 -40.10
C LEU A 280 18.43 8.81 -41.47
N THR A 281 18.11 10.08 -41.68
CA THR A 281 18.68 10.95 -42.75
C THR A 281 17.97 12.32 -42.91
N ALA A 282 18.81 13.31 -43.23
CA ALA A 282 18.59 14.62 -43.89
C ALA A 282 18.10 15.84 -43.06
N PRO A 283 18.75 17.02 -43.22
CA PRO A 283 18.43 18.23 -42.46
C PRO A 283 17.15 18.89 -42.99
N ALA A 284 16.26 19.26 -42.07
CA ALA A 284 15.00 19.93 -42.37
C ALA A 284 15.23 21.34 -42.95
N LYS A 285 14.44 21.70 -43.97
CA LYS A 285 14.42 23.06 -44.55
C LYS A 285 13.90 24.05 -43.49
N PRO A 286 14.50 25.25 -43.38
CA PRO A 286 14.05 26.25 -42.41
C PRO A 286 12.65 26.76 -42.75
N SER A 287 11.85 26.99 -41.70
CA SER A 287 10.48 27.50 -41.83
C SER A 287 10.46 28.93 -42.36
N LEU A 288 9.32 29.36 -42.90
CA LEU A 288 9.14 30.70 -43.47
C LEU A 288 9.46 31.82 -42.45
N ALA A 289 9.14 31.59 -41.17
CA ALA A 289 9.46 32.48 -40.06
C ALA A 289 10.98 32.62 -39.85
N GLN A 290 11.73 31.51 -39.91
CA GLN A 290 13.19 31.52 -39.77
C GLN A 290 13.88 32.23 -40.95
N LYS A 291 13.30 32.17 -42.15
CA LYS A 291 13.81 32.91 -43.32
C LYS A 291 13.60 34.42 -43.17
N LEU A 292 12.44 34.85 -42.66
CA LEU A 292 12.14 36.27 -42.44
C LEU A 292 13.03 36.89 -41.36
N ASP A 293 13.28 36.20 -40.24
CA ASP A 293 14.18 36.68 -39.19
C ASP A 293 15.64 36.75 -39.64
N SER A 294 16.08 35.82 -40.49
CA SER A 294 17.43 35.84 -41.07
C SER A 294 17.65 36.96 -42.09
N GLN A 295 16.59 37.46 -42.74
CA GLN A 295 16.66 38.63 -43.62
C GLN A 295 16.62 39.95 -42.84
N ALA A 296 15.84 40.03 -41.75
CA ALA A 296 15.78 41.22 -40.90
C ALA A 296 17.11 41.49 -40.17
N THR A 297 17.83 40.43 -39.76
CA THR A 297 19.13 40.52 -39.09
C THR A 297 20.30 40.82 -40.04
N ARG A 298 20.18 40.54 -41.35
CA ARG A 298 21.21 40.87 -42.35
C ARG A 298 21.21 42.34 -42.80
N HIS A 299 20.10 43.06 -42.60
CA HIS A 299 19.99 44.47 -42.99
C HIS A 299 20.44 45.48 -41.91
N THR A 300 20.71 45.03 -40.68
CA THR A 300 21.05 45.89 -39.55
C THR A 300 22.54 45.94 -39.20
N SER A 301 23.40 45.22 -39.94
CA SER A 301 24.86 45.24 -39.74
C SER A 301 25.61 45.55 -41.05
N LYS A 302 25.61 46.82 -41.47
CA LYS A 302 26.69 47.39 -42.28
C LYS A 302 27.21 48.65 -41.57
N PRO A 303 28.46 48.65 -41.06
CA PRO A 303 29.09 49.85 -40.58
C PRO A 303 29.57 50.69 -41.76
N THR A 304 29.27 51.98 -41.70
CA THR A 304 29.77 53.05 -42.57
C THR A 304 31.28 53.18 -42.42
N VAL A 305 31.99 53.35 -43.54
CA VAL A 305 33.38 53.83 -43.57
C VAL A 305 33.41 55.30 -43.21
#